data_AF-A0AAN5CJQ5-F1
#
_entry.id   AF-A0AAN5CJQ5-F1
#
_cell.length_a   1.000
_cell.length_b   1.000
_cell.length_c   1.000
_cell.angle_alpha   90.00
_cell.angle_beta   90.00
_cell.angle_gamma   90.00
#
_symmetry.space_group_name_H-M   'P 1'
#
loop_
_entity.id
_entity.type
_entity.pdbx_description
1 polymer ?
#
loop_
_entity_poly.entity_id
_entity_poly.type
_entity_poly.pdbx_seq_one_letter_code
_entity_poly.pdbx_strand_id
1 'polypeptide(L)' 'YAATAYCEVIRQELNHFGVSVHILEPGFFNTPLIDEEIVQGRIDKVLANTLESVKREYGERFFVEGREKATSTL' A
#
# COMPACT_ATOMS: atom_id res chain seq x y z
N TYR A 1 -0.42 5.92 -8.21
CA TYR A 1 -1.00 6.93 -9.12
C TYR A 1 -0.23 7.12 -10.42
N ALA A 2 1.11 7.27 -10.43
CA ALA A 2 1.85 7.48 -11.69
C ALA A 2 1.64 6.36 -12.73
N ALA A 3 1.72 5.10 -12.31
CA ALA A 3 1.45 3.95 -13.19
C ALA A 3 0.02 3.97 -13.75
N THR A 4 -0.98 4.26 -12.90
CA THR A 4 -2.38 4.40 -13.31
C THR A 4 -2.53 5.49 -14.38
N ALA A 5 -1.99 6.69 -14.13
CA ALA A 5 -2.07 7.81 -15.08
C ALA A 5 -1.38 7.50 -16.41
N TYR A 6 -0.23 6.83 -16.37
CA TYR A 6 0.43 6.35 -17.58
C TYR A 6 -0.45 5.35 -18.35
N CYS A 7 -1.01 4.36 -17.65
CA CYS A 7 -1.93 3.40 -18.24
C CYS A 7 -3.17 4.04 -18.87
N GLU A 8 -3.71 5.11 -18.27
CA GLU A 8 -4.80 5.91 -18.84
C GLU A 8 -4.42 6.55 -20.18
N VAL A 9 -3.25 7.18 -20.24
CA VAL A 9 -2.76 7.82 -21.47
C VAL A 9 -2.54 6.78 -22.57
N ILE A 10 -1.78 5.71 -22.29
CA ILE A 10 -1.51 4.72 -23.33
C ILE A 10 -2.76 3.99 -23.81
N ARG A 11 -3.78 3.86 -22.96
CA ARG A 11 -5.06 3.27 -23.37
C ARG A 11 -5.70 4.10 -24.49
N GLN A 12 -5.69 5.43 -24.37
CA GLN A 12 -6.25 6.31 -25.39
C GLN A 12 -5.44 6.22 -26.69
N GLU A 13 -4.11 6.25 -26.58
CA GLU A 13 -3.20 6.18 -27.74
C GLU A 13 -3.32 4.84 -28.50
N LEU A 14 -3.39 3.72 -27.76
CA LEU A 14 -3.41 2.38 -28.35
C LEU A 14 -4.78 1.95 -28.86
N ASN A 15 -5.85 2.63 -28.44
CA ASN A 15 -7.21 2.33 -28.87
C ASN A 15 -7.39 2.47 -30.39
N HIS A 16 -6.68 3.41 -31.03
CA HIS A 16 -6.72 3.59 -32.49
C HIS A 16 -6.21 2.36 -33.26
N PHE A 17 -5.42 1.51 -32.61
CA PHE A 17 -4.87 0.28 -33.16
C PHE A 17 -5.68 -0.96 -32.75
N GLY A 18 -6.81 -0.79 -32.06
CA GLY A 18 -7.64 -1.89 -31.56
C GLY A 18 -7.03 -2.66 -30.38
N VAL A 19 -6.02 -2.08 -29.69
CA VAL A 19 -5.37 -2.69 -28.53
C VAL A 19 -6.00 -2.17 -27.24
N SER A 20 -6.49 -3.06 -26.38
CA SER A 20 -7.04 -2.70 -25.09
C SER A 20 -5.97 -2.73 -23.98
N VAL A 21 -6.10 -1.83 -23.02
CA VAL A 21 -5.19 -1.72 -21.86
C VAL A 21 -6.02 -1.81 -20.59
N HIS A 22 -5.65 -2.70 -19.67
CA HIS A 22 -6.36 -2.93 -18.41
C HIS A 22 -5.38 -2.82 -17.24
N ILE A 23 -5.83 -2.19 -16.16
CA ILE A 23 -5.08 -2.08 -14.91
C ILE A 23 -5.72 -3.08 -13.95
N LEU A 24 -4.91 -4.01 -13.46
CA LEU A 24 -5.30 -4.88 -12.35
C LEU A 24 -4.64 -4.31 -11.10
N GLU A 25 -5.45 -3.85 -10.16
CA GLU A 25 -4.96 -3.38 -8.86
C GLU A 25 -5.08 -4.55 -7.87
N PRO A 26 -4.00 -5.30 -7.64
CA PRO A 26 -4.01 -6.33 -6.63
C PRO A 26 -4.19 -5.69 -5.25
N GLY A 27 -5.04 -6.31 -4.43
CA GLY A 27 -5.12 -6.01 -3.01
C GLY A 27 -3.87 -6.47 -2.25
N PHE A 28 -4.02 -6.68 -0.94
CA PHE A 28 -2.93 -7.17 -0.11
C PHE A 28 -2.77 -8.68 -0.28
N PHE A 29 -1.58 -9.12 -0.67
CA PHE A 29 -1.25 -10.53 -0.88
C PHE A 29 0.09 -10.86 -0.26
N ASN A 30 0.18 -12.06 0.31
CA ASN A 30 1.42 -12.60 0.82
C ASN A 30 2.34 -12.96 -0.36
N THR A 31 3.43 -12.20 -0.49
CA THR A 31 4.44 -12.35 -1.54
C THR A 31 5.82 -12.06 -0.93
N PRO A 32 6.93 -12.50 -1.54
CA PRO A 32 8.26 -12.15 -1.04
C PRO A 32 8.57 -10.64 -0.98
N LEU A 33 7.74 -9.78 -1.60
CA LEU A 33 7.86 -8.32 -1.52
C LEU A 33 7.10 -7.71 -0.33
N ILE A 34 6.11 -8.45 0.18
CA ILE A 34 5.17 -8.05 1.23
C ILE A 34 4.89 -9.31 2.05
N ASP A 35 5.87 -9.70 2.87
CA ASP A 35 5.69 -10.70 3.92
C ASP A 35 5.47 -10.02 5.28
N GLU A 36 5.15 -10.82 6.28
CA GLU A 36 4.85 -10.32 7.62
C GLU A 36 6.01 -9.53 8.22
N GLU A 37 7.26 -10.00 8.10
CA GLU A 37 8.42 -9.36 8.69
C GLU A 37 8.68 -7.98 8.05
N ILE A 38 8.59 -7.90 6.71
CA ILE A 38 8.73 -6.66 5.95
C ILE A 38 7.64 -5.66 6.36
N VAL A 39 6.40 -6.12 6.53
CA VAL A 39 5.27 -5.26 6.88
C VAL A 39 5.41 -4.74 8.31
N GLN A 40 5.74 -5.61 9.26
CA GLN A 40 5.98 -5.22 10.66
C GLN A 40 7.14 -4.23 10.77
N GLY A 41 8.27 -4.48 10.11
CA GLY A 41 9.41 -3.57 10.10
C GLY A 41 9.09 -2.20 9.49
N ARG A 42 8.20 -2.12 8.49
CA ARG A 42 7.72 -0.84 7.94
C ARG A 42 6.87 -0.07 8.95
N ILE A 43 5.98 -0.75 9.69
CA ILE A 43 5.18 -0.13 10.74
C ILE A 43 6.07 0.45 11.83
N ASP A 44 7.05 -0.32 12.30
CA ASP A 44 8.01 0.14 13.32
C ASP A 44 8.76 1.39 12.87
N LYS A 45 9.21 1.42 11.60
CA LYS A 45 9.87 2.59 11.03
C LYS A 45 8.95 3.80 10.94
N VAL A 46 7.69 3.62 10.55
CA VAL A 46 6.71 4.73 10.49
C VAL A 46 6.47 5.27 11.90
N LEU A 47 6.23 4.40 12.88
CA LEU A 47 6.03 4.82 14.26
C LEU A 47 7.25 5.57 14.80
N ALA A 48 8.47 5.06 14.59
CA ALA A 48 9.69 5.73 15.03
C ALA A 48 9.87 7.14 14.45
N ASN A 49 9.47 7.35 13.19
CA ASN A 49 9.57 8.63 12.49
C ASN A 49 8.34 9.56 12.67
N THR A 50 7.32 9.11 13.39
CA THR A 50 6.10 9.89 13.62
C THR A 50 6.31 10.89 14.75
N LEU A 51 5.75 12.10 14.61
CA LEU A 51 5.80 13.13 15.64
C LEU A 51 5.09 12.69 16.92
N GLU A 52 5.68 13.02 18.08
CA GLU A 52 5.11 12.68 19.40
C GLU A 52 3.71 13.26 19.63
N SER A 53 3.40 14.42 19.04
CA SER A 53 2.05 15.00 19.10
C SER A 53 1.02 14.09 18.42
N VAL A 54 1.37 13.52 17.27
CA VAL A 54 0.51 12.62 16.50
C VAL A 54 0.37 11.28 17.22
N LYS A 55 1.46 10.72 17.76
CA LYS A 55 1.39 9.49 18.56
C LYS A 55 0.46 9.65 19.76
N ARG A 56 0.50 10.82 20.41
CA ARG A 56 -0.37 11.12 21.56
C ARG A 56 -1.83 11.31 21.18
N GLU A 57 -2.08 11.95 20.04
CA GLU A 57 -3.44 12.17 19.52
C GLU A 57 -4.13 10.85 19.16
N TYR A 58 -3.43 9.96 18.45
CA TYR A 58 -3.96 8.65 18.06
C TYR A 58 -3.92 7.61 19.19
N GLY A 59 -2.93 7.71 20.07
CA GLY A 59 -2.68 6.79 21.18
C GLY A 59 -2.06 5.46 20.76
N GLU A 60 -1.39 4.80 21.71
CA GLU A 60 -0.70 3.52 21.49
C GLU A 60 -1.61 2.42 20.91
N ARG A 61 -2.88 2.41 21.34
CA ARG A 61 -3.87 1.41 20.89
C ARG A 61 -4.07 1.41 19.38
N PHE A 62 -4.04 2.58 18.74
CA PHE A 62 -4.19 2.67 17.28
C PHE A 62 -3.09 1.90 16.54
N PHE A 63 -1.85 1.96 17.04
CA PHE A 63 -0.72 1.28 16.44
C PHE A 63 -0.76 -0.24 16.69
N VAL A 64 -1.16 -0.67 17.89
CA VAL A 64 -1.33 -2.10 18.21
C VAL A 64 -2.40 -2.73 17.32
N GLU A 65 -3.59 -2.12 17.24
CA GLU A 65 -4.68 -2.61 16.38
C GLU A 65 -4.28 -2.59 14.89
N GLY A 66 -3.51 -1.58 14.48
CA GLY A 66 -2.96 -1.49 13.12
C GLY A 66 -2.02 -2.64 12.78
N ARG A 67 -1.15 -3.04 13.73
CA ARG A 67 -0.24 -4.19 13.56
C ARG A 67 -1.01 -5.50 13.44
N GLU A 68 -2.01 -5.72 14.29
CA GLU A 68 -2.81 -6.95 14.29
C GLU A 68 -3.56 -7.13 12.96
N LYS A 69 -4.19 -6.06 12.45
CA LYS A 69 -4.91 -6.10 11.17
C LYS A 69 -3.99 -6.36 9.98
N ALA A 70 -2.78 -5.78 10.00
CA ALA A 70 -1.81 -5.96 8.92
C ALA A 70 -1.33 -7.42 8.84
N THR A 71 -1.11 -8.07 9.98
CA THR A 71 -0.74 -9.50 10.04
C THR A 71 -1.93 -10.41 9.74
N SER A 72 -3.15 -10.12 10.20
CA SER A 72 -4.30 -11.01 10.00
C SER A 72 -4.76 -11.14 8.54
N THR A 73 -4.20 -10.32 7.64
CA THR A 73 -4.55 -10.26 6.22
C THR A 73 -3.47 -10.92 5.33
N LEU A 74 -2.37 -11.43 5.91
CA LEU A 74 -1.28 -12.15 5.25
C LEU A 74 -1.30 -13.65 5.54
#